data_AF-A0A1F5YZR0-F1
#
_entry.id   AF-A0A1F5YZR0-F1
#
_cell.length_a   1.000
_cell.length_b   1.000
_cell.length_c   1.000
_cell.angle_alpha   90.00
_cell.angle_beta   90.00
_cell.angle_gamma   90.00
#
_symmetry.space_group_name_H-M   'P 1'
#
loop_
_entity.id
_entity.type
_entity.pdbx_description
1 polymer ?
#
loop_
_entity_poly.entity_id
_entity_poly.type
_entity_poly.pdbx_seq_one_letter_code
_entity_poly.pdbx_strand_id
1 'polypeptide(L)'
;MINLIILTVTAILAETIFYPFPFTLLIVITIILGMGYESLIWVFLSGIFLDIFALRTIGLSSIFFLILAALILRYNRRFQLANIIYIMFFILIAVTLDLLIFYSKFLTFNYFIISVSVGLLLLYFLPVIFRYRGGRKKIEV
;
A
#
# COMPACT_ATOMS: atom_id res chain seq x y z
N MET A 1 -11.02 0.83 13.83
CA MET A 1 -11.02 2.16 13.18
C MET A 1 -9.90 3.03 13.74
N ILE A 2 -9.89 3.36 15.04
CA ILE A 2 -8.81 4.16 15.68
C ILE A 2 -7.41 3.58 15.40
N ASN A 3 -7.24 2.26 15.53
CA ASN A 3 -5.94 1.61 15.25
C ASN A 3 -5.46 1.82 13.80
N LEU A 4 -6.37 1.91 12.82
CA LEU A 4 -6.00 2.15 11.42
C LEU A 4 -5.53 3.59 11.22
N ILE A 5 -6.22 4.55 11.83
CA ILE A 5 -5.82 5.96 11.76
C ILE A 5 -4.42 6.14 12.33
N ILE A 6 -4.17 5.59 13.51
CA ILE A 6 -2.85 5.65 14.16
C ILE A 6 -1.79 5.01 13.26
N LEU A 7 -2.08 3.86 12.68
CA LEU A 7 -1.15 3.15 11.80
C LEU A 7 -0.84 3.96 10.53
N THR A 8 -1.84 4.54 9.87
CA THR A 8 -1.65 5.40 8.68
C THR A 8 -0.88 6.67 9.02
N VAL A 9 -1.19 7.34 10.14
CA VAL A 9 -0.43 8.54 10.56
C VAL A 9 1.01 8.17 10.86
N THR A 10 1.25 7.06 11.56
CA THR A 10 2.61 6.58 11.85
C THR A 10 3.37 6.24 10.56
N ALA A 11 2.69 5.66 9.56
CA ALA A 11 3.25 5.40 8.24
C ALA A 11 3.73 6.67 7.54
N ILE A 12 2.87 7.70 7.56
CA ILE A 12 3.15 8.99 6.92
C ILE A 12 4.37 9.63 7.59
N LEU A 13 4.36 9.70 8.93
CA LEU A 13 5.48 10.23 9.69
C LEU A 13 6.77 9.44 9.42
N ALA A 14 6.72 8.12 9.44
CA ALA A 14 7.86 7.27 9.14
C ALA A 14 8.41 7.51 7.73
N GLU A 15 7.55 7.62 6.71
CA GLU A 15 7.97 7.93 5.33
C GLU A 15 8.60 9.31 5.21
N THR A 16 8.06 10.31 5.91
CA THR A 16 8.67 11.65 5.90
C THR A 16 10.02 11.72 6.61
N ILE A 17 10.24 10.90 7.64
CA ILE A 17 11.51 10.85 8.40
C ILE A 17 12.54 10.00 7.66
N PHE A 18 12.13 8.83 7.18
CA PHE A 18 12.98 7.83 6.56
C PHE A 18 12.78 7.85 5.03
N TYR A 19 12.94 9.02 4.43
CA TYR A 19 12.95 9.18 2.98
C TYR A 19 14.10 8.33 2.37
N PRO A 20 13.94 7.55 1.28
CA PRO A 20 12.79 7.43 0.37
C PRO A 20 11.98 6.11 0.53
N PHE A 21 11.75 5.62 1.75
CA PHE A 21 11.09 4.32 1.94
C PHE A 21 9.55 4.45 1.91
N PRO A 22 8.83 3.72 1.03
CA PRO A 22 7.40 3.92 0.79
C PRO A 22 6.50 3.22 1.84
N PHE A 23 6.63 3.60 3.11
CA PHE A 23 5.90 2.99 4.21
C PHE A 23 4.38 3.19 4.12
N THR A 24 3.93 4.35 3.64
CA THR A 24 2.50 4.62 3.48
C THR A 24 1.86 3.72 2.44
N LEU A 25 2.55 3.48 1.32
CA LEU A 25 2.10 2.58 0.27
C LEU A 25 1.87 1.17 0.82
N LEU A 26 2.80 0.66 1.62
CA LEU A 26 2.69 -0.68 2.21
C LEU A 26 1.48 -0.77 3.14
N ILE A 27 1.24 0.27 3.93
CA ILE A 27 0.07 0.35 4.80
C ILE A 27 -1.23 0.48 3.99
N VAL A 28 -1.23 1.24 2.92
CA VAL A 28 -2.35 1.35 1.97
C VAL A 28 -2.70 -0.01 1.38
N ILE A 29 -1.71 -0.77 0.90
CA ILE A 29 -1.91 -2.13 0.39
C ILE A 29 -2.53 -3.02 1.47
N THR A 30 -2.04 -2.92 2.70
CA THR A 30 -2.57 -3.66 3.85
C THR A 30 -4.04 -3.34 4.09
N ILE A 31 -4.41 -2.06 4.08
CA ILE A 31 -5.78 -1.60 4.29
C ILE A 31 -6.69 -2.10 3.16
N ILE A 32 -6.23 -2.07 1.91
CA ILE A 32 -7.00 -2.55 0.75
C ILE A 32 -7.26 -4.06 0.86
N LEU A 33 -6.25 -4.84 1.21
CA LEU A 33 -6.38 -6.30 1.39
C LEU A 33 -7.29 -6.65 2.58
N GLY A 34 -7.25 -5.86 3.66
CA GLY A 34 -8.04 -6.10 4.87
C GLY A 34 -9.52 -5.67 4.77
N MET A 35 -9.80 -4.54 4.12
CA MET A 35 -11.13 -3.91 4.09
C MET A 35 -11.87 -4.06 2.74
N GLY A 36 -11.17 -4.40 1.66
CA GLY A 36 -11.79 -4.50 0.34
C GLY A 36 -12.31 -3.14 -0.15
N TYR A 37 -13.51 -3.09 -0.73
CA TYR A 37 -14.07 -1.86 -1.34
C TYR A 37 -14.25 -0.69 -0.35
N GLU A 38 -14.45 -0.98 0.94
CA GLU A 38 -14.57 0.04 1.98
C GLU A 38 -13.25 0.80 2.21
N SER A 39 -12.12 0.31 1.67
CA SER A 39 -10.81 0.96 1.80
C SER A 39 -10.67 2.24 0.97
N LEU A 40 -11.47 2.44 -0.08
CA LEU A 40 -11.20 3.48 -1.10
C LEU A 40 -11.10 4.89 -0.51
N ILE A 41 -11.97 5.23 0.44
CA ILE A 41 -11.97 6.54 1.12
C ILE A 41 -10.70 6.69 1.96
N TRP A 42 -10.31 5.65 2.70
CA TRP A 42 -9.09 5.66 3.52
C TRP A 42 -7.83 5.82 2.69
N VAL A 43 -7.78 5.11 1.56
CA VAL A 43 -6.68 5.18 0.61
C VAL A 43 -6.55 6.58 0.01
N PHE A 44 -7.67 7.16 -0.41
CA PHE A 44 -7.71 8.53 -0.92
C PHE A 44 -7.21 9.54 0.12
N LEU A 45 -7.72 9.49 1.35
CA LEU A 45 -7.30 10.39 2.42
C LEU A 45 -5.81 10.22 2.75
N SER A 46 -5.30 8.98 2.82
CA SER A 46 -3.89 8.74 3.09
C SER A 46 -2.97 9.36 2.04
N GLY A 47 -3.37 9.37 0.77
CA GLY A 47 -2.62 10.04 -0.29
C GLY A 47 -2.59 11.56 -0.12
N ILE A 48 -3.74 12.17 0.22
CA ILE A 48 -3.82 13.63 0.44
C ILE A 48 -2.91 14.02 1.61
N PHE A 49 -3.00 13.29 2.73
CA PHE A 49 -2.16 13.59 3.88
C PHE A 49 -0.68 13.39 3.55
N LEU A 50 -0.31 12.31 2.86
CA LEU A 50 1.07 12.10 2.44
C LEU A 50 1.57 13.26 1.58
N ASP A 51 0.78 13.72 0.59
CA ASP A 51 1.19 14.83 -0.26
C ASP A 51 1.43 16.12 0.54
N ILE A 52 0.58 16.41 1.55
CA ILE A 52 0.73 17.57 2.43
C ILE A 52 2.00 17.45 3.29
N PHE A 53 2.21 16.31 3.95
CA PHE A 53 3.35 16.09 4.84
C PHE A 53 4.69 15.97 4.09
N ALA A 54 4.68 15.39 2.89
CA ALA A 54 5.86 15.25 2.03
C ALA A 54 6.12 16.49 1.16
N LEU A 55 5.29 17.54 1.28
CA LEU A 55 5.38 18.79 0.49
C LEU A 55 5.38 18.54 -1.03
N ARG A 56 4.51 17.62 -1.48
CA ARG A 56 4.34 17.25 -2.90
C ARG A 56 3.13 17.95 -3.51
N THR A 57 2.97 17.78 -4.82
CA THR A 57 1.76 18.19 -5.53
C THR A 57 0.55 17.46 -4.96
N ILE A 58 -0.38 18.21 -4.37
CA ILE A 58 -1.56 17.68 -3.70
C ILE A 58 -2.40 16.84 -4.68
N GLY A 59 -2.69 15.60 -4.30
CA GLY A 59 -3.57 14.69 -5.03
C GLY A 59 -2.85 13.66 -5.90
N LEU A 60 -1.54 13.79 -6.11
CA LEU A 60 -0.79 12.88 -6.98
C LEU A 60 -0.65 11.49 -6.32
N SER A 61 -0.25 11.43 -5.05
CA SER A 61 -0.23 10.16 -4.31
C SER A 61 -1.64 9.59 -4.13
N SER A 62 -2.65 10.45 -4.00
CA SER A 62 -4.05 10.01 -3.88
C SER A 62 -4.56 9.28 -5.13
N ILE A 63 -4.30 9.84 -6.31
CA ILE A 63 -4.66 9.22 -7.59
C ILE A 63 -3.89 7.91 -7.77
N PHE A 64 -2.59 7.93 -7.50
CA PHE A 64 -1.74 6.75 -7.60
C PHE A 64 -2.25 5.59 -6.72
N PHE A 65 -2.54 5.88 -5.45
CA PHE A 65 -3.06 4.88 -4.53
C PHE A 65 -4.46 4.40 -4.90
N LEU A 66 -5.33 5.25 -5.44
CA LEU A 66 -6.64 4.84 -5.95
C LEU A 66 -6.54 3.91 -7.15
N ILE A 67 -5.65 4.19 -8.10
CA ILE A 67 -5.37 3.30 -9.24
C ILE A 67 -4.88 1.95 -8.73
N LEU A 68 -3.95 1.98 -7.77
CA LEU A 68 -3.42 0.77 -7.14
C LEU A 68 -4.52 -0.04 -6.42
N ALA A 69 -5.40 0.63 -5.68
CA ALA A 69 -6.55 0.01 -5.03
C ALA A 69 -7.52 -0.61 -6.03
N ALA A 70 -7.81 0.09 -7.13
CA ALA A 70 -8.65 -0.44 -8.20
C ALA A 70 -8.05 -1.70 -8.84
N LEU A 71 -6.73 -1.72 -9.07
CA LEU A 71 -6.01 -2.91 -9.55
C LEU A 71 -6.11 -4.04 -8.53
N ILE A 72 -5.76 -3.81 -7.26
CA ILE A 72 -5.81 -4.85 -6.22
C ILE A 72 -7.22 -5.41 -6.09
N LEU A 73 -8.26 -4.57 -6.01
CA LEU A 73 -9.64 -5.03 -5.86
C LEU A 73 -10.13 -5.82 -7.08
N ARG A 74 -9.79 -5.39 -8.29
CA ARG A 74 -10.12 -6.11 -9.53
C ARG A 74 -9.40 -7.45 -9.61
N TYR A 75 -8.13 -7.49 -9.23
CA TYR A 75 -7.32 -8.70 -9.24
C TYR A 75 -7.70 -9.64 -8.09
N ASN A 76 -8.06 -9.15 -6.90
CA ASN A 76 -8.55 -9.97 -5.79
C ASN A 76 -9.82 -10.77 -6.16
N ARG A 77 -10.67 -10.20 -7.03
CA ARG A 77 -11.86 -10.89 -7.55
C ARG A 77 -11.55 -12.00 -8.56
N ARG A 78 -10.40 -11.94 -9.26
CA ARG A 78 -10.03 -12.87 -10.35
C ARG A 78 -8.90 -13.83 -10.00
N PHE A 79 -7.96 -13.38 -9.18
CA PHE A 79 -6.80 -14.10 -8.72
C PHE A 79 -7.04 -14.51 -7.28
N GLN A 80 -6.82 -15.79 -7.00
CA GLN A 80 -6.70 -16.28 -5.65
C GLN A 80 -5.46 -15.64 -5.03
N LEU A 81 -5.61 -14.46 -4.40
CA LEU A 81 -4.59 -13.86 -3.53
C LEU A 81 -4.22 -14.76 -2.33
N ALA A 82 -4.73 -15.99 -2.28
CA ALA A 82 -4.25 -17.06 -1.42
C ALA A 82 -2.77 -17.41 -1.67
N ASN A 83 -2.25 -17.22 -2.89
CA ASN A 83 -0.84 -17.50 -3.16
C ASN A 83 0.04 -16.27 -2.90
N ILE A 84 0.86 -16.37 -1.85
CA ILE A 84 1.76 -15.31 -1.35
C ILE A 84 2.69 -14.76 -2.42
N ILE A 85 3.08 -15.59 -3.41
CA ILE A 85 3.98 -15.21 -4.50
C ILE A 85 3.39 -14.08 -5.37
N TYR A 86 2.09 -14.13 -5.67
CA TYR A 86 1.44 -13.08 -6.47
C TYR A 86 1.36 -11.75 -5.71
N ILE A 87 1.11 -11.80 -4.39
CA ILE A 87 1.11 -10.59 -3.56
C ILE A 87 2.52 -10.00 -3.52
N MET A 88 3.56 -10.83 -3.34
CA MET A 88 4.96 -10.38 -3.36
C MET A 88 5.31 -9.69 -4.68
N PHE A 89 4.94 -10.29 -5.83
CA PHE A 89 5.21 -9.70 -7.14
C PHE A 89 4.47 -8.37 -7.34
N PHE A 90 3.21 -8.29 -6.89
CA PHE A 90 2.44 -7.06 -6.96
C PHE A 90 3.06 -5.93 -6.14
N ILE A 91 3.48 -6.23 -4.89
CA ILE A 91 4.15 -5.24 -4.03
C ILE A 91 5.47 -4.79 -4.65
N LEU A 92 6.24 -5.72 -5.22
CA LEU A 92 7.49 -5.38 -5.91
C LEU A 92 7.22 -4.38 -7.03
N ILE A 93 6.21 -4.62 -7.88
CA ILE A 93 5.82 -3.66 -8.93
C ILE A 93 5.37 -2.33 -8.33
N ALA A 94 4.50 -2.36 -7.32
CA ALA A 94 3.95 -1.17 -6.68
C ALA A 94 5.05 -0.26 -6.09
N VAL A 95 5.96 -0.84 -5.31
CA VAL A 95 7.10 -0.17 -4.70
C VAL A 95 8.05 0.36 -5.76
N THR A 96 8.30 -0.41 -6.83
CA THR A 96 9.14 0.04 -7.95
C THR A 96 8.55 1.27 -8.63
N LEU A 97 7.24 1.25 -8.92
CA LEU A 97 6.54 2.37 -9.55
C LEU A 97 6.53 3.61 -8.65
N ASP A 98 6.28 3.43 -7.36
CA ASP A 98 6.27 4.53 -6.39
C ASP A 98 7.64 5.21 -6.28
N LEU A 99 8.71 4.41 -6.15
CA LEU A 99 10.09 4.90 -6.17
C LEU A 99 10.42 5.63 -7.47
N LEU A 100 9.95 5.14 -8.61
CA LEU A 100 10.20 5.75 -9.91
C LEU A 100 9.45 7.06 -10.10
N ILE A 101 8.21 7.16 -9.62
CA ILE A 101 7.36 8.34 -9.79
C ILE A 101 7.76 9.45 -8.81
N PHE A 102 7.93 9.12 -7.53
CA PHE A 102 8.10 10.12 -6.47
C PHE A 102 9.56 10.31 -6.03
N TYR A 103 10.40 9.30 -6.24
CA TYR A 103 11.75 9.23 -5.67
C TYR A 103 12.84 9.02 -6.72
N SER A 104 12.59 9.39 -7.99
CA SER A 104 13.50 9.16 -9.13
C SER A 104 14.93 9.66 -8.90
N LYS A 105 15.10 10.76 -8.18
CA LYS A 105 16.43 11.32 -7.85
C LYS A 105 17.24 10.46 -6.87
N PHE A 106 16.58 9.58 -6.13
CA PHE A 106 17.17 8.74 -5.06
C PHE A 106 17.17 7.26 -5.43
N LEU A 107 16.89 6.93 -6.70
CA LEU A 107 16.93 5.58 -7.24
C LEU A 107 18.39 5.09 -7.34
N THR A 108 18.93 4.65 -6.20
CA THR A 108 20.14 3.83 -6.14
C THR A 108 19.75 2.39 -5.90
N PHE A 109 20.50 1.46 -6.48
CA PHE A 109 20.26 0.01 -6.33
C PHE A 109 20.13 -0.43 -4.86
N ASN A 110 20.90 0.17 -3.96
CA ASN A 110 20.85 -0.12 -2.52
C ASN A 110 19.49 0.25 -1.89
N TYR A 111 18.97 1.45 -2.19
CA TYR A 111 17.67 1.88 -1.66
C TYR A 111 16.53 1.03 -2.20
N PHE A 112 16.61 0.62 -3.47
CA PHE A 112 15.64 -0.29 -4.06
C PHE A 112 15.58 -1.63 -3.29
N ILE A 113 16.74 -2.26 -3.05
CA ILE A 113 16.81 -3.53 -2.31
C ILE A 113 16.22 -3.38 -0.91
N ILE A 114 16.58 -2.32 -0.19
CA ILE A 114 16.10 -2.10 1.18
C ILE A 114 14.58 -1.87 1.18
N SER A 115 14.05 -1.02 0.29
CA SER A 115 12.61 -0.76 0.17
C SER A 115 11.82 -2.03 -0.14
N VAL A 116 12.30 -2.85 -1.07
CA VAL A 116 11.67 -4.14 -1.39
C VAL A 116 11.73 -5.09 -0.18
N SER A 117 12.89 -5.17 0.49
CA SER A 117 13.07 -6.03 1.67
C SER A 117 12.13 -5.64 2.82
N VAL A 118 12.00 -4.35 3.08
CA VAL A 118 11.06 -3.80 4.08
C VAL A 118 9.61 -4.09 3.69
N GLY A 119 9.27 -3.93 2.41
CA GLY A 119 7.95 -4.29 1.88
C GLY A 119 7.59 -5.75 2.08
N LEU A 120 8.54 -6.65 1.80
CA LEU A 120 8.37 -8.09 2.00
C LEU A 120 8.27 -8.47 3.48
N LEU A 121 9.07 -7.85 4.36
CA LEU A 121 9.00 -8.05 5.80
C LEU A 121 7.63 -7.65 6.35
N LEU A 122 7.10 -6.48 5.97
CA LEU A 122 5.78 -6.03 6.40
C LEU A 122 4.66 -6.96 5.90
N LEU A 123 4.79 -7.50 4.69
CA LEU A 123 3.87 -8.50 4.14
C LEU A 123 3.87 -9.81 4.97
N TYR A 124 5.03 -10.23 5.45
CA TYR A 124 5.14 -11.41 6.32
C TYR A 124 4.39 -11.22 7.65
N PHE A 125 4.38 -10.01 8.21
CA PHE A 125 3.62 -9.69 9.43
C PHE A 125 2.13 -9.43 9.18
N LEU A 126 1.73 -9.19 7.94
CA LEU A 126 0.36 -8.87 7.54
C LEU A 126 -0.69 -9.93 7.93
N PRO A 127 -0.49 -11.25 7.69
CA PRO A 127 -1.42 -12.29 8.13
C PRO A 127 -1.48 -12.46 9.67
N VAL A 128 -0.48 -11.96 10.41
CA VAL A 128 -0.47 -11.97 11.88
C VAL A 128 -1.40 -10.89 12.42
N ILE A 129 -1.43 -9.72 11.78
CA ILE A 129 -2.23 -8.55 12.22
C ILE A 129 -3.67 -8.65 11.71
N PHE A 130 -3.85 -9.09 10.47
CA PHE A 130 -5.16 -9.27 9.86
C PHE A 130 -5.38 -10.76 9.62
N ARG A 131 -6.22 -11.41 10.43
CA ARG A 131 -6.81 -12.70 10.05
C ARG A 131 -7.56 -12.47 8.75
N TYR A 132 -6.95 -12.87 7.63
CA TYR A 132 -7.48 -12.70 6.30
C TYR A 132 -8.91 -13.24 6.27
N ARG A 133 -9.90 -12.34 6.26
CA ARG A 133 -11.31 -12.71 6.11
C ARG A 133 -11.58 -12.88 4.62
N GLY A 134 -10.82 -13.79 4.01
CA GLY A 134 -11.01 -14.21 2.64
C GLY A 134 -12.40 -14.84 2.51
N GLY A 135 -13.29 -14.15 1.80
CA GLY A 135 -14.63 -14.64 1.50
C GLY A 135 -15.73 -13.97 2.33
N ARG A 136 -16.25 -12.85 1.82
CA ARG A 136 -17.70 -12.70 1.83
C ARG A 136 -18.23 -13.37 0.57
N LYS A 137 -19.09 -14.36 0.81
CA LYS A 137 -19.78 -15.24 -0.14
C LYS A 137 -20.32 -14.50 -1.37
N LYS A 138 -20.40 -15.26 -2.47
CA LYS A 138 -21.26 -15.04 -3.64
C LYS A 138 -22.49 -14.19 -3.32
N ILE A 139 -22.70 -13.14 -4.10
CA ILE A 139 -24.06 -12.72 -4.41
C ILE A 139 -24.51 -13.69 -5.50
N GLU A 140 -25.33 -14.67 -5.12
CA GLU A 140 -26.22 -15.35 -6.05
C GLU A 140 -27.35 -14.36 -6.35
N VAL A 141 -27.36 -13.85 -7.58
CA VAL A 141 -28.58 -13.47 -8.31
C VAL A 141 -28.38 -13.95 -9.73
#